data_AF-A0A945HH65-F1
#
_entry.id   AF-A0A945HH65-F1
#
_cell.length_a   1.000
_cell.length_b   1.000
_cell.length_c   1.000
_cell.angle_alpha   90.00
_cell.angle_beta   90.00
_cell.angle_gamma   90.00
#
_symmetry.space_group_name_H-M   'P 1'
#
loop_
_entity.id
_entity.type
_entity.pdbx_description
1 polymer ?
#
loop_
_entity_poly.entity_id
_entity_poly.type
_entity_poly.pdbx_seq_one_letter_code
_entity_poly.pdbx_strand_id
1 'polypeptide(L)' 'ALQKLDKIKPTTLSQASRISGVSPNDINVLMVYMGR' A
#
# COMPACT_ATOMS: atom_id res chain seq x y z
N ALA A 1 -6.41 -5.63 2.95
CA ALA A 1 -5.65 -4.59 2.23
C ALA A 1 -4.79 -5.16 1.10
N LEU A 2 -3.95 -6.18 1.36
CA LEU A 2 -2.98 -6.74 0.40
C LEU A 2 -3.54 -7.08 -1.00
N GLN A 3 -4.68 -7.76 -1.10
CA GLN A 3 -5.26 -8.13 -2.41
C GLN A 3 -5.64 -6.92 -3.30
N LYS A 4 -5.97 -5.77 -2.69
CA LYS A 4 -6.29 -4.54 -3.44
C LYS A 4 -5.02 -3.85 -3.93
N LEU A 5 -3.98 -3.82 -3.10
CA LEU A 5 -2.67 -3.27 -3.45
C LEU A 5 -2.00 -4.10 -4.56
N ASP A 6 -2.11 -5.43 -4.49
CA ASP A 6 -1.55 -6.35 -5.49
C ASP A 6 -2.26 -6.28 -6.84
N LYS A 7 -3.57 -5.98 -6.85
CA LYS A 7 -4.36 -5.78 -8.08
C LYS A 7 -4.10 -4.42 -8.74
N ILE A 8 -3.89 -3.37 -7.94
CA ILE A 8 -3.74 -1.99 -8.43
C ILE A 8 -2.27 -1.66 -8.74
N LYS A 9 -1.31 -2.31 -8.06
CA LYS A 9 0.13 -2.08 -8.18
C LYS A 9 0.48 -0.60 -8.25
N PRO A 10 0.17 0.17 -7.19
CA PRO A 10 0.43 1.60 -7.19
C PRO A 10 1.92 1.86 -7.40
N THR A 11 2.25 2.79 -8.28
CA THR A 11 3.64 3.16 -8.59
C THR A 11 4.22 4.12 -7.56
N THR A 12 3.36 4.73 -6.74
CA THR A 12 3.74 5.70 -5.71
C THR A 12 2.93 5.50 -4.43
N LEU A 13 3.51 5.90 -3.29
CA LEU A 13 2.84 5.88 -1.98
C LEU A 13 1.59 6.75 -1.96
N SER A 14 1.63 7.91 -2.62
CA SER A 14 0.49 8.81 -2.77
C SER A 14 -0.69 8.18 -3.49
N GLN A 15 -0.43 7.29 -4.45
CA GLN A 15 -1.48 6.53 -5.12
C GLN A 15 -2.01 5.41 -4.21
N ALA A 16 -1.14 4.71 -3.49
CA ALA A 16 -1.53 3.68 -2.54
C ALA A 16 -2.46 4.22 -1.43
N SER A 17 -2.18 5.43 -0.93
CA SER A 17 -2.97 6.10 0.10
C SER A 17 -4.38 6.48 -0.34
N ARG A 18 -4.66 6.53 -1.64
CA ARG A 18 -5.99 6.85 -2.19
C ARG A 18 -6.83 5.61 -2.48
N ILE A 19 -6.28 4.41 -2.30
CA ILE A 19 -7.00 3.17 -2.53
C ILE A 19 -8.01 2.98 -1.39
N SER A 20 -9.29 2.93 -1.75
CA SER A 20 -10.37 2.78 -0.78
C SER A 20 -10.23 1.48 0.02
N GLY A 21 -10.14 1.65 1.35
CA GLY A 21 -9.93 0.56 2.31
C GLY A 21 -8.47 0.17 2.51
N VAL A 22 -7.50 0.99 2.09
CA VAL A 22 -6.10 0.93 2.53
C VAL A 22 -5.92 1.98 3.63
N SER A 23 -5.50 1.53 4.81
CA SER A 23 -5.18 2.45 5.89
C SER A 23 -3.75 2.98 5.75
N PRO A 24 -3.44 4.18 6.26
CA PRO A 24 -2.06 4.67 6.33
C PRO A 24 -1.12 3.70 7.05
N ASN A 25 -1.66 2.94 8.01
CA ASN A 25 -0.91 1.93 8.76
C ASN A 25 -0.47 0.76 7.87
N ASP A 26 -1.34 0.30 6.96
CA ASP A 26 -1.02 -0.77 6.00
C ASP A 26 0.13 -0.38 5.05
N ILE A 27 0.22 0.92 4.70
CA ILE A 27 1.28 1.45 3.83
C ILE A 27 2.62 1.47 4.57
N ASN A 28 2.63 1.89 5.84
CA ASN A 28 3.84 1.86 6.67
C ASN A 28 4.38 0.43 6.87
N VAL A 29 3.49 -0.54 7.12
CA VAL A 29 3.87 -1.95 7.24
C VAL A 29 4.47 -2.47 5.93
N LEU A 30 3.89 -2.11 4.78
CA LEU A 30 4.41 -2.49 3.47
C LEU A 30 5.81 -1.91 3.23
N MET A 31 6.05 -0.65 3.58
CA MET A 31 7.37 -0.02 3.44
C MET A 31 8.45 -0.70 4.28
N VAL A 32 8.12 -1.12 5.51
CA VAL A 32 9.05 -1.88 6.36
C VAL A 32 9.31 -3.27 5.76
N TYR A 33 8.29 -3.91 5.19
CA TYR A 33 8.42 -5.22 4.55
C TYR A 33 9.24 -5.18 3.25
N MET A 34 9.20 -4.08 2.50
CA MET A 34 9.96 -3.91 1.24
C MET A 34 11.42 -3.46 1.46
N GLY A 35 11.79 -3.06 2.69
CA GLY A 35 13.11 -2.53 3.04
C GLY A 35 14.02 -3.50 3.80
N ARG A 36 13.66 -4.78 3.87
CA ARG A 36 14.45 -5.88 4.45
C ARG A 36 14.42 -7.08 3.52
#